data_AF-A0A3D2SLI9-F1
#
_entry.id   AF-A0A3D2SLI9-F1
#
_cell.length_a   1.000
_cell.length_b   1.000
_cell.length_c   1.000
_cell.angle_alpha   90.00
_cell.angle_beta   90.00
_cell.angle_gamma   90.00
#
_symmetry.space_group_name_H-M   'P 1'
#
loop_
_entity.id
_entity.type
_entity.pdbx_description
1 polymer ?
#
loop_
_entity_poly.entity_id
_entity_poly.type
_entity_poly.pdbx_seq_one_letter_code
_entity_poly.pdbx_strand_id
1 'polypeptide(L)'
;GYYPFIFRNTPYTDPNTGTVFPVGAYMKSAFMDYASIDTAHIKQLAVKSAQIDDLAVTTGKIGDLQVDTLKIKDNAVTVPVGIKLVTPIPKNTQRNATVFTGGDAVILDTSNYFGDIISLSLNRSGGKCQISGYVYVDNVCASAWRSNGSTVSNAPKTMYCGVVLYRNGSPIFIGRVASSSEITNDVAIFNGAVQLPTIIDDAYTGNVQYSIRVGWSTTISDAGLMIRPWNTGNASVLTATLSVLELKK
;
A
#
# COMPACT_ATOMS: atom_id res chain seq x y z
N GLY A 1 -21.10 -62.38 26.73
CA GLY A 1 -19.85 -61.99 26.04
C GLY A 1 -19.79 -60.48 25.98
N TYR A 2 -18.60 -59.90 26.12
CA TYR A 2 -18.41 -58.47 25.87
C TYR A 2 -18.46 -58.24 24.36
N TYR A 3 -19.54 -57.64 23.88
CA TYR A 3 -19.61 -57.20 22.49
C TYR A 3 -18.90 -55.85 22.36
N PRO A 4 -18.13 -55.63 21.28
CA PRO A 4 -17.49 -54.34 21.03
C PRO A 4 -18.49 -53.21 20.77
N PHE A 5 -19.72 -53.56 20.39
CA PHE A 5 -20.82 -52.64 20.14
C PHE A 5 -21.95 -52.79 21.16
N ILE A 6 -22.53 -51.65 21.56
CA ILE A 6 -23.74 -51.56 22.37
C ILE A 6 -24.84 -51.01 21.47
N PHE A 7 -25.85 -51.83 21.18
CA PHE A 7 -27.05 -51.40 20.47
C PHE A 7 -28.08 -50.90 21.48
N ARG A 8 -28.49 -49.64 21.36
CA ARG A 8 -29.50 -49.03 22.22
C ARG A 8 -30.80 -48.88 21.44
N ASN A 9 -31.87 -49.48 21.94
CA ASN A 9 -33.23 -49.38 21.40
C ASN A 9 -34.09 -48.29 22.06
N THR A 10 -33.56 -47.66 23.12
CA THR A 10 -34.11 -46.49 23.79
C THR A 10 -32.99 -45.47 24.05
N PRO A 11 -33.26 -44.16 24.09
CA PRO A 11 -32.25 -43.16 24.42
C PRO A 11 -31.61 -43.44 25.78
N TYR A 12 -30.29 -43.24 25.87
CA TYR A 12 -29.54 -43.39 27.12
C TYR A 12 -28.92 -42.06 27.53
N THR A 13 -29.15 -41.67 28.77
CA THR A 13 -28.48 -40.50 29.37
C THR A 13 -27.31 -40.99 30.20
N ASP A 14 -26.10 -40.56 29.87
CA ASP A 14 -24.92 -40.87 30.68
C ASP A 14 -25.00 -40.16 32.03
N PRO A 15 -24.99 -40.89 33.16
CA PRO A 15 -25.13 -40.30 34.49
C PRO A 15 -23.93 -39.43 34.88
N ASN A 16 -22.79 -39.55 34.21
CA ASN A 16 -21.57 -38.78 34.54
C ASN A 16 -21.45 -37.50 33.71
N THR A 17 -21.83 -37.54 32.43
CA THR A 17 -21.65 -36.41 31.51
C THR A 17 -22.95 -35.68 31.18
N GLY A 18 -24.12 -36.28 31.46
CA GLY A 18 -25.42 -35.78 31.06
C GLY A 18 -25.70 -35.88 29.55
N THR A 19 -24.77 -36.46 28.78
CA THR A 19 -24.94 -36.62 27.33
C THR A 19 -26.05 -37.60 27.03
N VAL A 20 -27.04 -37.18 26.22
CA VAL A 20 -28.11 -38.05 25.73
C VAL A 20 -27.67 -38.68 24.42
N PHE A 21 -27.56 -40.00 24.44
CA PHE A 21 -27.28 -40.81 23.26
C PHE A 21 -28.60 -41.32 22.67
N PRO A 22 -28.94 -40.97 21.42
CA PRO A 22 -30.13 -41.50 20.74
C PRO A 22 -30.06 -43.02 20.51
N VAL A 23 -31.14 -43.60 19.97
CA VAL A 23 -31.14 -45.00 19.50
C VAL A 23 -30.04 -45.18 18.45
N GLY A 24 -29.24 -46.25 18.55
CA GLY A 24 -28.12 -46.48 17.65
C GLY A 24 -27.11 -47.53 18.15
N ALA A 25 -26.08 -47.77 17.34
CA ALA A 25 -24.93 -48.60 17.68
C ALA A 25 -23.81 -47.73 18.24
N TYR A 26 -23.29 -48.09 19.40
CA TYR A 26 -22.25 -47.33 20.11
C TYR A 26 -21.03 -48.17 20.40
N MET A 27 -19.87 -47.54 20.39
CA MET A 27 -18.60 -48.11 20.79
C MET A 27 -17.90 -47.10 21.70
N LYS A 28 -17.35 -47.57 22.83
CA LYS A 28 -16.69 -46.69 23.80
C LYS A 28 -15.23 -46.37 23.42
N SER A 29 -14.56 -47.34 22.81
CA SER A 29 -13.16 -47.25 22.39
C SER A 29 -12.89 -48.26 21.28
N ALA A 30 -12.00 -47.93 20.36
CA ALA A 30 -11.44 -48.85 19.37
C ALA A 30 -9.93 -48.71 19.30
N PHE A 31 -9.24 -49.82 19.11
CA PHE A 31 -7.87 -49.89 18.62
C PHE A 31 -7.95 -50.43 17.20
N MET A 32 -7.44 -49.70 16.23
CA MET A 32 -7.49 -50.05 14.81
C MET A 32 -6.10 -49.86 14.24
N ASP A 33 -5.58 -50.85 13.53
CA ASP A 33 -4.33 -50.69 12.77
C ASP A 33 -4.56 -49.70 11.61
N TYR A 34 -5.70 -49.85 10.92
CA TYR A 34 -6.12 -49.00 9.82
C TYR A 34 -7.64 -48.74 9.88
N ALA A 35 -8.05 -47.51 9.56
CA ALA A 35 -9.44 -47.14 9.37
C ALA A 35 -9.62 -46.57 7.96
N SER A 36 -10.60 -47.08 7.22
CA SER A 36 -11.05 -46.50 5.96
C SER A 36 -12.44 -45.91 6.16
N ILE A 37 -12.55 -44.60 5.98
CA ILE A 37 -13.77 -43.83 6.25
C ILE A 37 -14.00 -42.93 5.04
N ASP A 38 -15.15 -43.10 4.37
CA ASP A 38 -15.56 -42.23 3.27
C ASP A 38 -16.04 -40.88 3.79
N THR A 39 -16.98 -40.90 4.75
CA THR A 39 -17.48 -39.69 5.42
C THR A 39 -17.64 -39.90 6.93
N ALA A 40 -17.34 -38.85 7.71
CA ALA A 40 -17.58 -38.82 9.15
C ALA A 40 -18.19 -37.49 9.56
N HIS A 41 -19.31 -37.54 10.29
CA HIS A 41 -19.91 -36.35 10.88
C HIS A 41 -19.43 -36.17 12.33
N ILE A 42 -18.46 -35.28 12.55
CA ILE A 42 -17.79 -35.11 13.84
C ILE A 42 -18.13 -33.73 14.43
N LYS A 43 -18.73 -33.70 15.63
CA LYS A 43 -19.06 -32.45 16.32
C LYS A 43 -17.83 -31.80 16.97
N GLN A 44 -16.96 -32.60 17.57
CA GLN A 44 -15.73 -32.17 18.23
C GLN A 44 -14.65 -33.23 17.98
N LEU A 45 -13.50 -32.80 17.47
CA LEU A 45 -12.36 -33.65 17.18
C LEU A 45 -11.17 -33.18 18.01
N ALA A 46 -10.55 -34.10 18.76
CA ALA A 46 -9.32 -33.87 19.48
C ALA A 46 -8.25 -34.82 18.96
N VAL A 47 -7.21 -34.28 18.33
CA VAL A 47 -6.11 -35.04 17.74
C VAL A 47 -4.80 -34.46 18.23
N LYS A 48 -3.93 -35.31 18.78
CA LYS A 48 -2.59 -34.91 19.24
C LYS A 48 -1.59 -34.77 18.08
N SER A 49 -1.68 -35.65 17.10
CA SER A 49 -0.86 -35.69 15.89
C SER A 49 -1.62 -36.39 14.77
N ALA A 50 -1.52 -35.89 13.55
CA ALA A 50 -2.05 -36.52 12.34
C ALA A 50 -1.00 -36.46 11.24
N GLN A 51 -0.89 -37.52 10.44
CA GLN A 51 -0.28 -37.47 9.12
C GLN A 51 -1.40 -37.27 8.11
N ILE A 52 -1.29 -36.22 7.29
CA ILE A 52 -2.31 -35.85 6.31
C ILE A 52 -1.58 -35.56 5.01
N ASP A 53 -1.84 -36.36 3.99
CA ASP A 53 -1.24 -36.17 2.66
C ASP A 53 -1.89 -34.99 1.95
N ASP A 54 -3.23 -34.99 1.85
CA ASP A 54 -4.03 -33.92 1.25
C ASP A 54 -5.12 -33.45 2.20
N LEU A 55 -5.17 -32.13 2.44
CA LEU A 55 -6.17 -31.50 3.30
C LEU A 55 -6.97 -30.44 2.53
N ALA A 56 -8.28 -30.61 2.48
CA ALA A 56 -9.20 -29.59 1.99
C ALA A 56 -9.94 -28.93 3.17
N VAL A 57 -9.71 -27.64 3.38
CA VAL A 57 -10.42 -26.84 4.40
C VAL A 57 -11.17 -25.71 3.73
N THR A 58 -12.50 -25.69 3.84
CA THR A 58 -13.32 -24.56 3.36
C THR A 58 -13.27 -23.38 4.32
N THR A 59 -13.34 -23.64 5.64
CA THR A 59 -13.19 -22.64 6.71
C THR A 59 -12.54 -23.28 7.93
N GLY A 60 -11.60 -22.61 8.58
CA GLY A 60 -10.96 -23.08 9.82
C GLY A 60 -10.41 -21.92 10.65
N LYS A 61 -10.50 -22.04 11.97
CA LYS A 61 -9.73 -21.19 12.90
C LYS A 61 -8.45 -21.92 13.26
N ILE A 62 -7.32 -21.37 12.87
CA ILE A 62 -5.99 -21.93 13.16
C ILE A 62 -5.32 -20.97 14.14
N GLY A 63 -4.78 -21.52 15.24
CA GLY A 63 -3.97 -20.77 16.20
C GLY A 63 -2.55 -20.57 15.65
N ASP A 64 -1.55 -20.83 16.49
CA ASP A 64 -0.15 -20.76 16.08
C ASP A 64 0.15 -21.89 15.08
N LEU A 65 0.55 -21.50 13.87
CA LEU A 65 0.87 -22.40 12.77
C LEU A 65 2.35 -22.28 12.41
N GLN A 66 3.08 -23.38 12.53
CA GLN A 66 4.40 -23.51 11.95
C GLN A 66 4.27 -24.07 10.53
N VAL A 67 4.86 -23.38 9.55
CA VAL A 67 4.90 -23.80 8.15
C VAL A 67 6.32 -23.64 7.62
N ASP A 68 6.92 -24.75 7.19
CA ASP A 68 8.30 -24.74 6.65
C ASP A 68 8.37 -24.07 5.28
N THR A 69 7.35 -24.27 4.43
CA THR A 69 7.27 -23.65 3.11
C THR A 69 5.82 -23.37 2.75
N LEU A 70 5.57 -22.14 2.29
CA LEU A 70 4.25 -21.67 1.90
C LEU A 70 4.13 -21.70 0.37
N LYS A 71 3.23 -22.53 -0.17
CA LYS A 71 2.87 -22.53 -1.59
C LYS A 71 1.44 -22.02 -1.72
N ILE A 72 1.27 -20.84 -2.30
CA ILE A 72 -0.03 -20.21 -2.49
C ILE A 72 -0.29 -20.03 -3.98
N LYS A 73 -1.50 -20.35 -4.42
CA LYS A 73 -1.95 -20.14 -5.80
C LYS A 73 -2.29 -18.66 -6.01
N ASP A 74 -1.60 -18.01 -6.93
CA ASP A 74 -1.90 -16.68 -7.46
C ASP A 74 -2.30 -15.65 -6.36
N ASN A 75 -3.38 -14.90 -6.62
CA ASN A 75 -3.94 -13.86 -5.76
C ASN A 75 -4.72 -14.42 -4.55
N ALA A 76 -4.52 -15.68 -4.15
CA ALA A 76 -5.10 -16.19 -2.90
C ALA A 76 -4.57 -15.43 -1.67
N VAL A 77 -3.50 -14.64 -1.83
CA VAL A 77 -3.22 -13.46 -1.01
C VAL A 77 -3.47 -12.19 -1.81
N THR A 78 -4.43 -11.37 -1.40
CA THR A 78 -4.71 -10.08 -2.04
C THR A 78 -3.83 -8.96 -1.45
N VAL A 79 -2.55 -8.88 -1.80
CA VAL A 79 -1.72 -7.68 -1.48
C VAL A 79 -0.49 -7.57 -2.40
N PRO A 80 -0.60 -7.03 -3.62
CA PRO A 80 -0.15 -5.65 -3.88
C PRO A 80 -1.10 -4.90 -4.82
N VAL A 81 -1.17 -3.56 -4.65
CA VAL A 81 -1.95 -2.72 -5.57
C VAL A 81 -1.01 -1.69 -6.21
N GLY A 82 -0.87 -1.76 -7.53
CA GLY A 82 -0.05 -0.87 -8.32
C GLY A 82 -0.86 -0.24 -9.45
N ILE A 83 -0.66 1.05 -9.66
CA ILE A 83 -1.31 1.81 -10.73
C ILE A 83 -0.30 2.63 -11.51
N LYS A 84 -0.63 2.88 -12.79
CA LYS A 84 0.15 3.70 -13.71
C LYS A 84 -0.73 4.77 -14.34
N LEU A 85 -0.25 6.00 -14.38
CA LEU A 85 -0.83 7.06 -15.20
C LEU A 85 -0.48 6.78 -16.66
N VAL A 86 -1.49 6.56 -17.49
CA VAL A 86 -1.33 6.27 -18.93
C VAL A 86 -1.69 7.45 -19.83
N THR A 87 -2.39 8.44 -19.30
CA THR A 87 -2.75 9.67 -20.02
C THR A 87 -1.96 10.83 -19.41
N PRO A 88 -1.10 11.52 -20.18
CA PRO A 88 -0.36 12.66 -19.68
C PRO A 88 -1.26 13.76 -19.10
N ILE A 89 -0.77 14.48 -18.09
CA ILE A 89 -1.44 15.65 -17.50
C ILE A 89 -0.72 16.91 -17.98
N PRO A 90 -1.28 17.67 -18.93
CA PRO A 90 -0.70 18.93 -19.40
C PRO A 90 -1.17 20.13 -18.57
N LYS A 91 -0.30 21.14 -18.47
CA LYS A 91 -0.59 22.48 -17.94
C LYS A 91 0.02 23.54 -18.85
N ASN A 92 -0.81 24.47 -19.33
CA ASN A 92 -0.39 25.61 -20.17
C ASN A 92 -0.40 26.95 -19.41
N THR A 93 -0.76 26.94 -18.12
CA THR A 93 -0.86 28.14 -17.30
C THR A 93 0.42 28.39 -16.53
N GLN A 94 0.72 29.65 -16.26
CA GLN A 94 1.73 30.02 -15.27
C GLN A 94 1.12 29.98 -13.87
N ARG A 95 1.86 29.42 -12.93
CA ARG A 95 1.62 29.54 -11.49
C ARG A 95 2.60 30.55 -10.91
N ASN A 96 2.10 31.60 -10.26
CA ASN A 96 2.93 32.55 -9.52
C ASN A 96 3.32 32.02 -8.14
N ALA A 97 4.40 32.53 -7.56
CA ALA A 97 4.81 32.21 -6.20
C ALA A 97 3.77 32.75 -5.19
N THR A 98 3.39 31.92 -4.23
CA THR A 98 2.43 32.27 -3.16
C THR A 98 2.99 32.03 -1.75
N VAL A 99 3.93 31.10 -1.61
CA VAL A 99 4.68 30.84 -0.38
C VAL A 99 6.16 31.15 -0.59
N PHE A 100 6.75 31.94 0.31
CA PHE A 100 8.10 32.50 0.17
C PHE A 100 9.08 32.03 1.26
N THR A 101 8.82 30.93 1.94
CA THR A 101 9.65 30.51 3.08
C THR A 101 10.91 29.75 2.68
N GLY A 102 11.04 29.33 1.42
CA GLY A 102 11.93 28.23 1.05
C GLY A 102 11.51 26.88 1.65
N GLY A 103 12.25 25.83 1.34
CA GLY A 103 12.14 24.50 1.95
C GLY A 103 10.83 23.75 1.65
N ASP A 104 10.33 23.03 2.67
CA ASP A 104 9.18 22.13 2.58
C ASP A 104 7.87 22.85 2.25
N ALA A 105 7.63 24.04 2.79
CA ALA A 105 6.37 24.73 2.52
C ALA A 105 6.26 25.12 1.03
N VAL A 106 7.37 25.46 0.36
CA VAL A 106 7.38 25.78 -1.07
C VAL A 106 7.10 24.56 -1.94
N ILE A 107 7.62 23.37 -1.59
CA ILE A 107 7.29 22.16 -2.38
C ILE A 107 5.84 21.75 -2.20
N LEU A 108 5.29 21.87 -1.00
CA LEU A 108 3.88 21.59 -0.73
C LEU A 108 2.99 22.56 -1.51
N ASP A 109 3.32 23.85 -1.48
CA ASP A 109 2.63 24.92 -2.20
C ASP A 109 2.65 24.71 -3.72
N THR A 110 3.83 24.45 -4.30
CA THR A 110 4.00 24.24 -5.75
C THR A 110 3.44 22.90 -6.21
N SER A 111 3.36 21.89 -5.34
CA SER A 111 2.77 20.58 -5.71
C SER A 111 1.32 20.66 -6.15
N ASN A 112 0.61 21.74 -5.76
CA ASN A 112 -0.74 22.04 -6.22
C ASN A 112 -0.83 22.42 -7.71
N TYR A 113 0.29 22.73 -8.37
CA TYR A 113 0.29 23.09 -9.80
C TYR A 113 -0.30 21.97 -10.67
N PHE A 114 0.18 20.75 -10.45
CA PHE A 114 -0.39 19.56 -11.07
C PHE A 114 -1.51 18.93 -10.22
N GLY A 115 -1.46 19.09 -8.90
CA GLY A 115 -2.40 18.44 -7.99
C GLY A 115 -2.10 16.95 -7.82
N ASP A 116 -3.11 16.15 -7.45
CA ASP A 116 -2.97 14.69 -7.36
C ASP A 116 -2.76 14.10 -8.75
N ILE A 117 -1.57 13.55 -8.98
CA ILE A 117 -1.16 12.98 -10.28
C ILE A 117 -1.71 11.58 -10.45
N ILE A 118 -1.64 10.80 -9.37
CA ILE A 118 -2.06 9.42 -9.32
C ILE A 118 -2.49 9.11 -7.89
N SER A 119 -3.64 8.45 -7.74
CA SER A 119 -4.23 8.14 -6.45
C SER A 119 -4.67 6.68 -6.41
N LEU A 120 -4.35 6.01 -5.32
CA LEU A 120 -4.63 4.61 -5.07
C LEU A 120 -5.39 4.47 -3.75
N SER A 121 -6.54 3.81 -3.79
CA SER A 121 -7.31 3.49 -2.57
C SER A 121 -7.24 2.00 -2.26
N LEU A 122 -7.07 1.67 -0.98
CA LEU A 122 -7.10 0.29 -0.48
C LEU A 122 -7.67 0.25 0.94
N ASN A 123 -8.24 -0.88 1.31
CA ASN A 123 -8.69 -1.12 2.69
C ASN A 123 -7.58 -1.86 3.46
N ARG A 124 -6.97 -1.18 4.43
CA ARG A 124 -5.85 -1.73 5.21
C ARG A 124 -6.35 -2.62 6.34
N SER A 125 -5.65 -3.73 6.52
CA SER A 125 -5.95 -4.78 7.51
C SER A 125 -5.22 -4.60 8.85
N GLY A 126 -4.51 -3.49 9.05
CA GLY A 126 -3.78 -3.19 10.30
C GLY A 126 -2.26 -3.41 10.23
N GLY A 127 -1.72 -3.82 9.08
CA GLY A 127 -0.28 -3.97 8.86
C GLY A 127 0.39 -2.66 8.45
N LYS A 128 1.72 -2.59 8.39
CA LYS A 128 2.47 -1.46 7.79
C LYS A 128 2.38 -1.50 6.26
N CYS A 129 2.70 -0.43 5.55
CA CYS A 129 2.72 -0.45 4.08
C CYS A 129 4.10 -0.09 3.53
N GLN A 130 4.59 -0.90 2.60
CA GLN A 130 5.70 -0.51 1.73
C GLN A 130 5.14 0.21 0.51
N ILE A 131 5.66 1.40 0.21
CA ILE A 131 5.16 2.28 -0.85
C ILE A 131 6.33 2.74 -1.72
N SER A 132 6.15 2.72 -3.04
CA SER A 132 7.13 3.23 -4.00
C SER A 132 6.45 3.70 -5.29
N GLY A 133 7.20 4.47 -6.09
CA GLY A 133 6.66 5.04 -7.33
C GLY A 133 7.61 5.99 -8.00
N TYR A 134 7.14 6.67 -9.04
CA TYR A 134 7.85 7.79 -9.65
C TYR A 134 6.88 8.70 -10.39
N VAL A 135 7.35 9.90 -10.73
CA VAL A 135 6.67 10.83 -11.64
C VAL A 135 7.66 11.25 -12.72
N TYR A 136 7.27 11.20 -13.98
CA TYR A 136 8.04 11.75 -15.10
C TYR A 136 7.46 13.10 -15.52
N VAL A 137 8.27 14.15 -15.43
CA VAL A 137 7.91 15.51 -15.84
C VAL A 137 8.64 15.91 -17.12
N ASP A 138 8.01 16.75 -17.92
CA ASP A 138 8.57 17.28 -19.16
C ASP A 138 8.18 18.74 -19.35
N ASN A 139 9.10 19.51 -19.94
CA ASN A 139 8.93 20.92 -20.31
C ASN A 139 8.50 21.84 -19.14
N VAL A 140 8.91 21.52 -17.92
CA VAL A 140 8.62 22.37 -16.75
C VAL A 140 9.82 23.27 -16.45
N CYS A 141 9.59 24.57 -16.25
CA CYS A 141 10.59 25.44 -15.66
C CYS A 141 10.09 26.12 -14.37
N ALA A 142 11.05 26.47 -13.52
CA ALA A 142 10.84 27.22 -12.30
C ALA A 142 11.79 28.41 -12.22
N SER A 143 11.31 29.51 -11.64
CA SER A 143 12.13 30.67 -11.27
C SER A 143 11.80 31.10 -9.84
N ALA A 144 12.80 31.59 -9.11
CA ALA A 144 12.62 32.01 -7.72
C ALA A 144 12.30 33.51 -7.66
N TRP A 145 11.32 33.83 -6.83
CA TRP A 145 10.82 35.18 -6.61
C TRP A 145 10.79 35.45 -5.12
N ARG A 146 11.18 36.66 -4.73
CA ARG A 146 11.02 37.14 -3.36
C ARG A 146 9.59 37.61 -3.12
N SER A 147 9.21 37.71 -1.85
CA SER A 147 7.90 38.23 -1.45
C SER A 147 7.62 39.65 -1.96
N ASN A 148 8.67 40.45 -2.19
CA ASN A 148 8.57 41.78 -2.77
C ASN A 148 8.41 41.81 -4.31
N GLY A 149 8.32 40.65 -4.97
CA GLY A 149 8.15 40.55 -6.42
C GLY A 149 9.43 40.68 -7.25
N SER A 150 10.62 40.71 -6.63
CA SER A 150 11.90 40.65 -7.36
C SER A 150 12.32 39.21 -7.66
N THR A 151 13.01 38.98 -8.77
CA THR A 151 13.64 37.69 -9.06
C THR A 151 14.86 37.46 -8.16
N VAL A 152 15.16 36.19 -7.89
CA VAL A 152 16.32 35.78 -7.10
C VAL A 152 17.45 35.33 -8.03
N SER A 153 18.58 36.03 -7.99
CA SER A 153 19.73 35.72 -8.82
C SER A 153 20.39 34.38 -8.44
N ASN A 154 20.84 33.62 -9.45
CA ASN A 154 21.50 32.33 -9.34
C ASN A 154 20.70 31.25 -8.59
N ALA A 155 19.37 31.42 -8.49
CA ALA A 155 18.53 30.52 -7.74
C ALA A 155 18.47 29.05 -8.24
N PRO A 156 18.64 28.72 -9.54
CA PRO A 156 18.56 27.33 -10.02
C PRO A 156 19.42 26.32 -9.26
N LYS A 157 20.60 26.74 -8.79
CA LYS A 157 21.53 25.91 -7.99
C LYS A 157 20.96 25.40 -6.67
N THR A 158 19.88 26.03 -6.21
CA THR A 158 19.19 25.71 -4.95
C THR A 158 17.79 25.17 -5.19
N MET A 159 17.41 24.94 -6.45
CA MET A 159 16.10 24.43 -6.81
C MET A 159 16.09 22.92 -6.93
N TYR A 160 15.00 22.33 -6.47
CA TYR A 160 14.78 20.89 -6.46
C TYR A 160 13.40 20.60 -7.03
N CYS A 161 13.28 19.51 -7.79
CA CYS A 161 12.01 18.86 -8.08
C CYS A 161 11.83 17.69 -7.12
N GLY A 162 10.62 17.45 -6.66
CA GLY A 162 10.37 16.39 -5.70
C GLY A 162 9.00 15.77 -5.84
N VAL A 163 8.89 14.55 -5.33
CA VAL A 163 7.63 13.85 -5.15
C VAL A 163 7.17 14.03 -3.72
N VAL A 164 5.87 14.32 -3.57
CA VAL A 164 5.21 14.39 -2.27
C VAL A 164 4.20 13.26 -2.21
N LEU A 165 4.37 12.37 -1.24
CA LEU A 165 3.42 11.30 -0.97
C LEU A 165 2.41 11.80 0.06
N TYR A 166 1.13 11.64 -0.25
CA TYR A 166 0.04 11.96 0.63
C TYR A 166 -0.68 10.68 1.09
N ARG A 167 -1.18 10.70 2.32
CA ARG A 167 -2.13 9.75 2.87
C ARG A 167 -3.37 10.53 3.29
N ASN A 168 -4.53 10.21 2.72
CA ASN A 168 -5.82 10.88 3.00
C ASN A 168 -5.73 12.42 2.90
N GLY A 169 -4.97 12.94 1.94
CA GLY A 169 -4.77 14.38 1.74
C GLY A 169 -3.72 15.04 2.63
N SER A 170 -3.11 14.33 3.58
CA SER A 170 -1.99 14.84 4.38
C SER A 170 -0.64 14.35 3.85
N PRO A 171 0.38 15.22 3.68
CA PRO A 171 1.69 14.80 3.23
C PRO A 171 2.38 13.95 4.30
N ILE A 172 2.95 12.82 3.90
CA ILE A 172 3.67 11.89 4.80
C ILE A 172 5.14 11.69 4.39
N PHE A 173 5.52 12.08 3.18
CA PHE A 173 6.90 12.01 2.72
C PHE A 173 7.18 13.03 1.60
N ILE A 174 8.40 13.56 1.58
CA ILE A 174 8.92 14.44 0.54
C ILE A 174 10.30 13.92 0.10
N GLY A 175 10.42 13.52 -1.17
CA GLY A 175 11.71 13.18 -1.80
C GLY A 175 12.11 14.25 -2.79
N ARG A 176 13.39 14.64 -2.82
CA ARG A 176 13.90 15.74 -3.67
C ARG A 176 15.07 15.30 -4.55
N VAL A 177 15.14 15.88 -5.75
CA VAL A 177 16.24 15.76 -6.71
C VAL A 177 16.55 17.17 -7.24
N ALA A 178 17.83 17.49 -7.44
CA ALA A 178 18.24 18.78 -8.00
C ALA A 178 17.74 18.97 -9.45
N SER A 179 17.75 20.21 -9.95
CA SER A 179 17.34 20.52 -11.33
C SER A 179 18.14 19.78 -12.39
N SER A 180 17.49 19.39 -13.48
CA SER A 180 18.12 18.66 -14.59
C SER A 180 19.04 19.52 -15.44
N SER A 181 18.80 20.84 -15.51
CA SER A 181 19.66 21.80 -16.21
C SER A 181 19.43 23.23 -15.72
N GLU A 182 20.46 24.07 -15.87
CA GLU A 182 20.45 25.50 -15.50
C GLU A 182 20.41 26.39 -16.75
N ILE A 183 19.27 27.09 -16.92
CA ILE A 183 18.96 28.17 -17.86
C ILE A 183 19.60 29.53 -17.48
N THR A 184 20.37 30.21 -18.32
CA THR A 184 20.70 31.65 -18.27
C THR A 184 19.75 32.51 -17.40
N ASN A 185 20.30 33.28 -16.44
CA ASN A 185 19.58 34.26 -15.61
C ASN A 185 18.36 33.71 -14.84
N ASP A 186 18.59 32.73 -13.95
CA ASP A 186 17.71 32.42 -12.79
C ASP A 186 16.56 31.44 -13.02
N VAL A 187 16.55 30.72 -14.15
CA VAL A 187 15.51 29.73 -14.48
C VAL A 187 16.05 28.30 -14.47
N ALA A 188 15.43 27.42 -13.69
CA ALA A 188 15.71 25.99 -13.68
C ALA A 188 14.74 25.24 -14.59
N ILE A 189 15.23 24.20 -15.28
CA ILE A 189 14.40 23.35 -16.15
C ILE A 189 14.41 21.92 -15.60
N PHE A 190 13.25 21.28 -15.67
CA PHE A 190 13.02 19.94 -15.17
C PHE A 190 12.42 19.05 -16.26
N ASN A 191 13.24 18.14 -16.77
CA ASN A 191 12.83 17.04 -17.64
C ASN A 191 13.37 15.73 -17.06
N GLY A 192 12.51 14.76 -16.86
CA GLY A 192 12.91 13.43 -16.38
C GLY A 192 12.06 12.90 -15.24
N ALA A 193 12.48 11.73 -14.73
CA ALA A 193 11.81 11.04 -13.65
C ALA A 193 12.32 11.48 -12.28
N VAL A 194 11.39 11.75 -11.37
CA VAL A 194 11.64 11.89 -9.93
C VAL A 194 11.07 10.67 -9.22
N GLN A 195 11.93 9.95 -8.53
CA GLN A 195 11.56 8.70 -7.86
C GLN A 195 11.02 8.96 -6.45
N LEU A 196 9.96 8.23 -6.10
CA LEU A 196 9.57 7.99 -4.72
C LEU A 196 10.37 6.77 -4.25
N PRO A 197 11.37 6.95 -3.36
CA PRO A 197 12.08 5.81 -2.80
C PRO A 197 11.10 4.91 -2.05
N THR A 198 11.53 3.68 -1.78
CA THR A 198 10.73 2.79 -0.93
C THR A 198 10.58 3.39 0.46
N ILE A 199 9.35 3.70 0.84
CA ILE A 199 9.01 4.19 2.18
C ILE A 199 8.14 3.17 2.91
N ILE A 200 8.31 3.12 4.23
CA ILE A 200 7.45 2.32 5.12
C ILE A 200 6.53 3.27 5.85
N ASP A 201 5.24 3.08 5.59
CA ASP A 201 4.17 3.85 6.20
C ASP A 201 3.54 3.05 7.35
N ASP A 202 3.24 3.73 8.46
CA ASP A 202 2.86 3.08 9.72
C ASP A 202 1.55 2.30 9.62
N ALA A 203 1.33 1.39 10.57
CA ALA A 203 0.12 0.57 10.63
C ALA A 203 -1.16 1.41 10.60
N TYR A 204 -2.17 0.94 9.87
CA TYR A 204 -3.46 1.61 9.73
C TYR A 204 -4.55 0.58 9.43
N THR A 205 -5.79 0.86 9.82
CA THR A 205 -6.95 0.00 9.59
C THR A 205 -8.07 0.79 8.91
N GLY A 206 -8.71 0.18 7.92
CA GLY A 206 -9.81 0.79 7.17
C GLY A 206 -9.35 1.38 5.85
N ASN A 207 -10.27 2.10 5.19
CA ASN A 207 -10.02 2.68 3.88
C ASN A 207 -8.96 3.79 3.95
N VAL A 208 -7.98 3.73 3.06
CA VAL A 208 -6.93 4.73 2.91
C VAL A 208 -6.77 5.08 1.44
N GLN A 209 -6.51 6.35 1.16
CA GLN A 209 -6.06 6.80 -0.16
C GLN A 209 -4.63 7.30 -0.06
N TYR A 210 -3.75 6.74 -0.89
CA TYR A 210 -2.43 7.30 -1.17
C TYR A 210 -2.48 8.08 -2.47
N SER A 211 -1.85 9.24 -2.51
CA SER A 211 -1.65 9.98 -3.75
C SER A 211 -0.23 10.51 -3.85
N ILE A 212 0.27 10.63 -5.08
CA ILE A 212 1.55 11.30 -5.36
C ILE A 212 1.26 12.63 -6.04
N ARG A 213 1.97 13.67 -5.61
CA ARG A 213 2.11 14.93 -6.33
C ARG A 213 3.58 15.16 -6.67
N VAL A 214 3.81 16.00 -7.68
CA VAL A 214 5.15 16.53 -7.98
C VAL A 214 5.16 18.02 -7.69
N GLY A 215 6.23 18.50 -7.07
CA GLY A 215 6.42 19.90 -6.73
C GLY A 215 7.87 20.33 -6.88
N TRP A 216 8.10 21.62 -6.69
CA TRP A 216 9.41 22.24 -6.75
C TRP A 216 9.69 23.05 -5.48
N SER A 217 10.94 23.07 -5.03
CA SER A 217 11.37 23.88 -3.87
C SER A 217 12.66 24.63 -4.16
N THR A 218 12.89 25.70 -3.41
CA THR A 218 14.21 26.32 -3.26
C THR A 218 14.62 26.29 -1.78
N THR A 219 15.91 26.18 -1.48
CA THR A 219 16.43 26.32 -0.10
C THR A 219 16.67 27.78 0.32
N ILE A 220 16.47 28.73 -0.59
CA ILE A 220 16.65 30.17 -0.32
C ILE A 220 15.53 30.67 0.60
N SER A 221 15.89 31.42 1.64
CA SER A 221 14.95 32.12 2.52
C SER A 221 14.33 33.33 1.81
N ASP A 222 13.09 33.67 2.16
CA ASP A 222 12.29 34.70 1.45
C ASP A 222 12.24 34.45 -0.07
N ALA A 223 12.07 33.18 -0.47
CA ALA A 223 11.91 32.80 -1.85
C ALA A 223 10.78 31.78 -2.04
N GLY A 224 9.95 32.04 -3.05
CA GLY A 224 8.91 31.15 -3.57
C GLY A 224 9.17 30.87 -5.05
N LEU A 225 8.45 29.90 -5.61
CA LEU A 225 8.65 29.49 -7.01
C LEU A 225 7.46 29.81 -7.90
N MET A 226 7.76 30.46 -9.01
CA MET A 226 6.88 30.55 -10.17
C MET A 226 7.15 29.36 -11.09
N ILE A 227 6.11 28.66 -11.52
CA ILE A 227 6.18 27.46 -12.37
C ILE A 227 5.43 27.70 -13.68
N ARG A 228 6.01 27.31 -14.82
CA ARG A 228 5.36 27.44 -16.13
C ARG A 228 5.99 26.48 -17.16
N PRO A 229 5.43 26.36 -18.38
CA PRO A 229 6.11 25.71 -19.49
C PRO A 229 7.41 26.43 -19.88
N TRP A 230 8.47 25.68 -20.20
CA TRP A 230 9.74 26.24 -20.66
C TRP A 230 9.66 26.71 -22.11
N ASN A 231 9.36 25.79 -23.02
CA ASN A 231 9.15 26.03 -24.45
C ASN A 231 7.65 26.10 -24.79
N THR A 232 7.35 26.49 -26.03
CA THR A 232 6.02 26.38 -26.64
C THR A 232 5.43 25.00 -26.39
N GLY A 233 4.20 24.94 -25.89
CA GLY A 233 3.53 23.71 -25.49
C GLY A 233 3.17 23.71 -24.01
N ASN A 234 3.04 22.52 -23.45
CA ASN A 234 2.57 22.32 -22.07
C ASN A 234 3.72 21.85 -21.17
N ALA A 235 3.74 22.33 -19.93
CA ALA A 235 4.40 21.64 -18.84
C ALA A 235 3.59 20.37 -18.57
N SER A 236 4.21 19.20 -18.55
CA SER A 236 3.47 17.94 -18.55
C SER A 236 4.00 16.94 -17.53
N VAL A 237 3.08 16.20 -16.90
CA VAL A 237 3.40 14.90 -16.31
C VAL A 237 3.09 13.84 -17.36
N LEU A 238 4.12 13.18 -17.88
CA LEU A 238 3.97 12.21 -18.98
C LEU A 238 3.49 10.84 -18.49
N THR A 239 4.03 10.38 -17.37
CA THR A 239 3.70 9.10 -16.75
C THR A 239 4.04 9.15 -15.27
N ALA A 240 3.37 8.33 -14.49
CA ALA A 240 3.64 8.13 -13.07
C ALA A 240 3.26 6.72 -12.65
N THR A 241 3.88 6.20 -11.61
CA THR A 241 3.45 4.95 -10.96
C THR A 241 3.34 5.13 -9.47
N LEU A 242 2.43 4.38 -8.87
CA LEU A 242 2.28 4.24 -7.43
C LEU A 242 2.00 2.78 -7.12
N SER A 243 2.83 2.19 -6.28
CA SER A 243 2.69 0.81 -5.79
C SER A 243 2.60 0.84 -4.26
N VAL A 244 1.64 0.10 -3.72
CA VAL A 244 1.45 -0.06 -2.28
C VAL A 244 1.29 -1.54 -1.96
N LEU A 245 2.10 -2.00 -1.01
CA LEU A 245 2.10 -3.36 -0.48
C LEU A 245 1.88 -3.29 1.04
N GLU A 246 0.73 -3.74 1.53
CA GLU A 246 0.53 -3.92 2.96
C GLU A 246 1.34 -5.13 3.45
N LEU A 247 2.31 -4.86 4.31
CA LEU A 247 3.08 -5.86 5.02
C LEU A 247 2.17 -6.43 6.12
N LYS A 248 1.88 -7.74 6.05
CA LYS A 248 1.14 -8.42 7.10
C LYS A 248 1.83 -8.23 8.45
N LYS A 249 1.02 -8.12 9.50
CA LYS A 249 1.50 -8.13 10.89
C LYS A 249 2.07 -9.50 11.25
#